data_AF-A0AA94H215-F1
#
_entry.id   AF-A0AA94H215-F1
#
_cell.length_a   1.000
_cell.length_b   1.000
_cell.length_c   1.000
_cell.angle_alpha   90.00
_cell.angle_beta   90.00
_cell.angle_gamma   90.00
#
_symmetry.space_group_name_H-M   'P 1'
#
loop_
_entity.id
_entity.type
_entity.pdbx_description
1 polymer ?
#
loop_
_entity_poly.entity_id
_entity_poly.type
_entity_poly.pdbx_seq_one_letter_code
_entity_poly.pdbx_strand_id
1 'polypeptide(L)'
;MYDIFSKKWIPCEILYGFYYRADSRPPSTIMREGFLGTKSTNHCFASFDSETVFCSSSLEGVISFKKSALQEGIVLPYIYRINANGLRGYKFNENTNSYALAEVLFERNERKYKKLRRYNKGHFEFISYLSNKLRLNIDAAFIPVKEVHVQGPIPASRINCIMNEWG
;
A
#
# COMPACT_ATOMS: atom_id res chain seq x y z
N MET A 1 0.06 12.46 -6.14
CA MET A 1 1.44 12.23 -6.64
C MET A 1 1.51 12.77 -8.07
N TYR A 2 2.60 13.31 -8.59
CA TYR A 2 2.62 13.94 -9.94
C TYR A 2 3.12 12.93 -10.99
N ASP A 3 2.31 12.63 -12.00
CA ASP A 3 2.69 11.83 -13.17
C ASP A 3 3.37 12.72 -14.21
N ILE A 4 4.62 12.40 -14.50
CA ILE A 4 5.51 13.23 -15.33
C ILE A 4 5.21 13.05 -16.83
N PHE A 5 4.69 11.89 -17.24
CA PHE A 5 4.37 11.61 -18.65
C PHE A 5 3.00 12.15 -19.05
N SER A 6 2.02 12.08 -18.14
CA SER A 6 0.70 12.70 -18.39
C SER A 6 0.62 14.16 -17.92
N LYS A 7 1.65 14.66 -17.21
CA LYS A 7 1.63 15.94 -16.47
C LYS A 7 0.44 16.08 -15.52
N LYS A 8 -0.18 14.97 -15.11
CA LYS A 8 -1.38 14.96 -14.26
C LYS A 8 -1.03 14.45 -12.88
N TRP A 9 -1.75 14.91 -11.87
CA TRP A 9 -1.63 14.30 -10.55
C TRP A 9 -2.28 12.91 -10.59
N ILE A 10 -1.53 11.86 -10.24
CA ILE A 10 -2.09 10.57 -9.81
C ILE A 10 -3.08 10.91 -8.69
N PRO A 11 -4.39 10.70 -8.93
CA PRO A 11 -5.42 11.28 -8.09
C PRO A 11 -5.41 10.55 -6.76
N CYS A 12 -4.86 11.24 -5.76
CA CYS A 12 -5.22 10.95 -4.39
C CYS A 12 -6.66 11.45 -4.24
N GLU A 13 -7.56 10.56 -3.88
CA GLU A 13 -8.97 10.86 -3.73
C GLU A 13 -9.37 10.90 -2.26
N ILE A 14 -10.49 11.57 -1.99
CA ILE A 14 -11.18 11.45 -0.72
C ILE A 14 -11.92 10.11 -0.72
N LEU A 15 -11.61 9.29 0.26
CA LEU A 15 -12.20 7.97 0.43
C LEU A 15 -13.55 8.07 1.13
N TYR A 16 -14.41 7.11 0.79
CA TYR A 16 -15.72 6.90 1.38
C TYR A 16 -15.92 5.42 1.67
N GLY A 17 -16.69 5.11 2.71
CA GLY A 17 -17.03 3.76 3.14
C GLY A 17 -16.01 3.13 4.08
N PHE A 18 -16.00 1.80 4.06
CA PHE A 18 -15.15 0.96 4.91
C PHE A 18 -14.06 0.26 4.10
N TYR A 19 -12.87 0.19 4.68
CA TYR A 19 -11.71 -0.50 4.14
C TYR A 19 -11.19 -1.48 5.19
N TYR A 20 -10.37 -2.43 4.77
CA TYR A 20 -9.97 -3.56 5.60
C TYR A 20 -8.46 -3.72 5.64
N ARG A 21 -7.91 -4.05 6.79
CA ARG A 21 -6.47 -4.29 6.95
C ARG A 21 -6.25 -5.54 7.78
N ALA A 22 -5.41 -6.44 7.29
CA ALA A 22 -4.86 -7.52 8.08
C ALA A 22 -3.61 -7.03 8.82
N ASP A 23 -3.47 -7.35 10.10
CA ASP A 23 -2.31 -6.93 10.90
C ASP A 23 -1.96 -8.01 11.94
N SER A 24 -0.69 -8.06 12.35
CA SER A 24 -0.23 -8.99 13.39
C SER A 24 -0.45 -8.47 14.80
N ARG A 25 -0.62 -7.14 14.97
CA ARG A 25 -0.84 -6.54 16.27
C ARG A 25 -2.26 -6.82 16.78
N PRO A 26 -2.44 -7.12 18.07
CA PRO A 26 -3.75 -7.43 18.64
C PRO A 26 -4.66 -6.20 18.78
N PRO A 27 -5.98 -6.42 18.92
CA PRO A 27 -6.94 -5.33 19.06
C PRO A 27 -6.60 -4.37 20.20
N SER A 28 -6.10 -4.88 21.33
CA SER A 28 -5.69 -4.05 22.47
C SER A 28 -4.62 -3.01 22.11
N THR A 29 -3.75 -3.30 21.14
CA THR A 29 -2.75 -2.36 20.64
C THR A 29 -3.36 -1.38 19.65
N ILE A 30 -4.08 -1.89 18.64
CA ILE A 30 -4.63 -1.05 17.56
C ILE A 30 -5.75 -0.12 18.06
N MET A 31 -6.58 -0.57 19.01
CA MET A 31 -7.63 0.27 19.62
C MET A 31 -7.09 1.34 20.56
N ARG A 32 -5.80 1.29 20.91
CA ARG A 32 -5.12 2.34 21.67
C ARG A 32 -4.36 3.30 20.76
N GLU A 33 -3.62 2.77 19.79
CA GLU A 33 -2.63 3.54 19.04
C GLU A 33 -3.08 3.89 17.60
N GLY A 34 -4.05 3.16 17.06
CA GLY A 34 -4.44 3.25 15.66
C GLY A 34 -3.38 2.72 14.70
N PHE A 35 -3.43 3.21 13.45
CA PHE A 35 -2.45 2.88 12.42
C PHE A 35 -1.62 4.11 12.04
N LEU A 36 -0.35 4.13 12.45
CA LEU A 36 0.56 5.25 12.19
C LEU A 36 1.08 5.31 10.73
N GLY A 37 0.98 4.19 10.00
CA GLY A 37 1.58 4.02 8.67
C GLY A 37 2.68 2.96 8.67
N THR A 38 3.51 2.96 7.64
CA THR A 38 4.61 2.01 7.48
C THR A 38 5.90 2.55 8.09
N LYS A 39 6.64 1.67 8.79
CA LYS A 39 7.97 2.02 9.33
C LYS A 39 9.03 2.15 8.24
N SER A 40 8.77 1.65 7.03
CA SER A 40 9.72 1.69 5.94
C SER A 40 9.60 3.02 5.17
N THR A 41 10.56 3.90 5.40
CA THR A 41 10.74 5.14 4.61
C THR A 41 11.15 4.87 3.16
N ASN A 42 11.48 3.61 2.83
CA ASN A 42 12.00 3.17 1.53
C ASN A 42 11.12 2.12 0.86
N HIS A 43 9.86 1.98 1.28
CA HIS A 43 8.94 1.09 0.61
C HIS A 43 8.55 1.73 -0.73
N CYS A 44 9.13 1.24 -1.83
CA CYS A 44 8.91 1.82 -3.17
C CYS A 44 7.44 1.79 -3.62
N PHE A 45 6.61 0.98 -2.96
CA PHE A 45 5.17 0.89 -3.19
C PHE A 45 4.34 1.88 -2.36
N ALA A 46 4.90 2.50 -1.32
CA ALA A 46 4.14 3.32 -0.37
C ALA A 46 3.77 4.70 -0.94
N SER A 47 2.48 4.92 -1.25
CA SER A 47 2.01 6.14 -1.92
C SER A 47 2.20 7.42 -1.07
N PHE A 48 2.20 7.28 0.26
CA PHE A 48 2.36 8.34 1.24
C PHE A 48 3.63 8.17 2.10
N ASP A 49 4.67 7.52 1.56
CA ASP A 49 5.91 7.21 2.31
C ASP A 49 5.56 6.52 3.65
N SER A 50 6.15 6.95 4.77
CA SER A 50 5.94 6.38 6.11
C SER A 50 4.51 6.53 6.65
N GLU A 51 3.71 7.42 6.09
CA GLU A 51 2.30 7.58 6.49
C GLU A 51 1.38 6.55 5.81
N THR A 52 1.91 5.71 4.92
CA THR A 52 1.06 4.77 4.17
C THR A 52 0.52 3.66 5.06
N VAL A 53 -0.80 3.57 5.16
CA VAL A 53 -1.52 2.42 5.70
C VAL A 53 -2.05 1.58 4.54
N PHE A 54 -1.49 0.38 4.38
CA PHE A 54 -1.91 -0.62 3.40
C PHE A 54 -3.24 -1.25 3.83
N CYS A 55 -4.21 -1.24 2.93
CA CYS A 55 -5.59 -1.68 3.15
C CYS A 55 -6.13 -2.35 1.88
N SER A 56 -7.23 -3.07 2.01
CA SER A 56 -8.08 -3.51 0.92
C SER A 56 -9.41 -2.76 0.96
N SER A 57 -9.99 -2.49 -0.21
CA SER A 57 -11.36 -1.98 -0.32
C SER A 57 -12.45 -3.03 -0.13
N SER A 58 -12.11 -4.32 0.00
CA SER A 58 -13.09 -5.38 0.24
C SER A 58 -12.65 -6.41 1.26
N LEU A 59 -13.61 -7.08 1.88
CA LEU A 59 -13.35 -8.10 2.88
C LEU A 59 -12.68 -9.34 2.25
N GLU A 60 -13.13 -9.71 1.05
CA GLU A 60 -12.58 -10.82 0.26
C GLU A 60 -11.12 -10.53 -0.12
N GLY A 61 -10.81 -9.29 -0.50
CA GLY A 61 -9.46 -8.88 -0.86
C GLY A 61 -8.49 -9.01 0.31
N VAL A 62 -8.87 -8.53 1.50
CA VAL A 62 -8.02 -8.67 2.70
C VAL A 62 -7.87 -10.12 3.16
N ILE A 63 -8.90 -10.96 2.98
CA ILE A 63 -8.82 -12.40 3.27
C ILE A 63 -7.85 -13.08 2.30
N SER A 64 -7.93 -12.74 1.01
CA SER A 64 -7.01 -13.25 -0.01
C SER A 64 -5.57 -12.90 0.32
N PHE A 65 -5.31 -11.62 0.66
CA PHE A 65 -3.99 -11.17 1.12
C PHE A 65 -3.52 -11.95 2.35
N LYS A 66 -4.37 -12.12 3.38
CA LYS A 66 -4.04 -12.89 4.57
C LYS A 66 -3.66 -14.34 4.24
N LYS A 67 -4.33 -14.99 3.28
CA LYS A 67 -3.99 -16.35 2.82
C LYS A 67 -2.63 -16.39 2.11
N SER A 68 -2.35 -15.44 1.22
CA SER A 68 -1.05 -15.34 0.54
C SER A 68 0.08 -15.09 1.55
N ALA A 69 -0.13 -14.17 2.50
CA ALA A 69 0.84 -13.91 3.57
C ALA A 69 1.13 -15.18 4.39
N LEU A 70 0.11 -16.00 4.69
CA LEU A 70 0.29 -17.26 5.40
C LEU A 70 1.09 -18.28 4.59
N GLN A 71 0.90 -18.36 3.27
CA GLN A 71 1.71 -19.21 2.38
C GLN A 71 3.20 -18.80 2.38
N GLU A 72 3.48 -17.52 2.64
CA GLU A 72 4.83 -16.97 2.81
C GLU A 72 5.35 -17.07 4.27
N GLY A 73 4.60 -17.72 5.17
CA GLY A 73 4.96 -17.88 6.58
C GLY A 73 4.67 -16.66 7.47
N ILE A 74 3.94 -15.67 6.98
CA ILE A 74 3.57 -14.46 7.72
C ILE A 74 2.17 -14.63 8.30
N VAL A 75 2.07 -14.60 9.63
CA VAL A 75 0.80 -14.77 10.35
C VAL A 75 0.17 -13.41 10.65
N LEU A 76 -0.98 -13.14 10.03
CA LEU A 76 -1.78 -11.93 10.22
C LEU A 76 -3.14 -12.29 10.85
N PRO A 77 -3.20 -12.57 12.16
CA PRO A 77 -4.38 -13.12 12.83
C PRO A 77 -5.60 -12.20 12.74
N TYR A 78 -5.41 -10.88 12.81
CA TYR A 78 -6.50 -9.92 12.97
C TYR A 78 -6.86 -9.20 11.68
N ILE A 79 -8.16 -9.01 11.46
CA ILE A 79 -8.68 -8.15 10.39
C ILE A 79 -9.43 -6.98 11.03
N TYR A 80 -9.03 -5.78 10.60
CA TYR A 80 -9.57 -4.51 11.05
C TYR A 80 -10.40 -3.86 9.94
N ARG A 81 -11.60 -3.40 10.28
CA ARG A 81 -12.44 -2.52 9.46
C ARG A 81 -12.17 -1.07 9.83
N ILE A 82 -11.91 -0.24 8.84
CA ILE A 82 -11.52 1.16 8.96
C ILE A 82 -12.60 2.02 8.31
N ASN A 83 -13.16 2.98 9.05
CA ASN A 83 -14.01 4.03 8.51
C ASN A 83 -13.14 5.09 7.82
N ALA A 84 -13.08 5.05 6.49
CA ALA A 84 -12.23 5.92 5.71
C ALA A 84 -12.94 7.18 5.20
N ASN A 85 -14.18 7.44 5.61
CA ASN A 85 -14.91 8.65 5.22
C ASN A 85 -14.08 9.92 5.50
N GLY A 86 -13.77 10.68 4.45
CA GLY A 86 -12.99 11.91 4.55
C GLY A 86 -11.47 11.70 4.67
N LEU A 87 -10.97 10.46 4.66
CA LEU A 87 -9.53 10.19 4.60
C LEU A 87 -9.03 10.30 3.17
N ARG A 88 -7.77 10.68 3.01
CA ARG A 88 -7.09 10.67 1.72
C ARG A 88 -6.57 9.27 1.42
N GLY A 89 -6.68 8.85 0.17
CA GLY A 89 -6.12 7.57 -0.24
C GLY A 89 -5.90 7.44 -1.73
N TYR A 90 -5.40 6.28 -2.11
CA TYR A 90 -5.17 5.88 -3.48
C TYR A 90 -5.61 4.44 -3.67
N LYS A 91 -6.49 4.19 -4.63
CA LYS A 91 -7.01 2.85 -4.94
C LYS A 91 -6.29 2.27 -6.14
N PHE A 92 -5.87 1.03 -6.02
CA PHE A 92 -5.38 0.22 -7.13
C PHE A 92 -6.54 -0.61 -7.67
N ASN A 93 -6.77 -0.53 -8.97
CA ASN A 93 -7.85 -1.23 -9.67
C ASN A 93 -7.42 -1.60 -11.09
N GLU A 94 -8.27 -2.31 -11.82
CA GLU A 94 -8.01 -2.79 -13.18
C GLU A 94 -7.70 -1.66 -14.19
N ASN A 95 -8.15 -0.44 -13.92
CA ASN A 95 -7.86 0.75 -14.74
C ASN A 95 -6.55 1.45 -14.33
N THR A 96 -5.86 0.93 -13.32
CA THR A 96 -4.58 1.48 -12.88
C THR A 96 -3.53 1.17 -13.92
N ASN A 97 -3.02 2.20 -14.58
CA ASN A 97 -1.86 2.07 -15.45
C ASN A 97 -0.62 1.78 -14.58
N SER A 98 -0.34 0.50 -14.39
CA SER A 98 0.73 0.01 -13.53
C SER A 98 2.12 0.44 -14.00
N TYR A 99 2.32 0.63 -15.31
CA TYR A 99 3.55 1.20 -15.87
C TYR A 99 3.75 2.66 -15.46
N ALA A 100 2.76 3.53 -15.73
CA ALA A 100 2.86 4.95 -15.39
C ALA A 100 3.01 5.16 -13.87
N LEU A 101 2.29 4.39 -13.07
CA LEU A 101 2.42 4.44 -11.61
C LEU A 101 3.81 3.97 -11.14
N ALA A 102 4.37 2.94 -11.78
CA ALA A 102 5.69 2.44 -11.44
C ALA A 102 6.79 3.48 -11.69
N GLU A 103 6.72 4.17 -12.82
CA GLU A 103 7.67 5.24 -13.18
C GLU A 103 7.60 6.41 -12.18
N VAL A 104 6.39 6.85 -11.82
CA VAL A 104 6.21 7.98 -10.90
C VAL A 104 6.68 7.68 -9.48
N LEU A 105 6.37 6.48 -8.98
CA LEU A 105 6.87 6.01 -7.69
C LEU A 105 8.40 5.89 -7.69
N PHE A 106 8.99 5.51 -8.82
CA PHE A 106 10.42 5.45 -9.00
C PHE A 106 11.06 6.86 -9.00
N GLU A 107 10.55 7.78 -9.82
CA GLU A 107 11.04 9.17 -9.93
C GLU A 107 10.98 9.93 -8.61
N ARG A 108 9.90 9.76 -7.83
CA ARG A 108 9.80 10.36 -6.48
C ARG A 108 10.91 9.88 -5.55
N ASN A 109 11.36 8.64 -5.73
CA ASN A 109 12.46 8.06 -4.97
C ASN A 109 13.82 8.23 -5.67
N GLU A 110 13.90 8.87 -6.85
CA GLU A 110 15.14 9.06 -7.62
C GLU A 110 16.21 9.78 -6.78
N ARG A 111 15.82 10.75 -5.94
CA ARG A 111 16.75 11.40 -4.99
C ARG A 111 17.32 10.43 -3.94
N LYS A 112 16.56 9.43 -3.51
CA LYS A 112 17.01 8.36 -2.59
C LYS A 112 17.88 7.34 -3.33
N TYR A 113 17.56 7.02 -4.59
CA TYR A 113 18.33 6.12 -5.46
C TYR A 113 19.56 6.79 -6.11
N LYS A 114 19.73 8.12 -6.01
CA LYS A 114 20.94 8.85 -6.44
C LYS A 114 22.22 8.39 -5.71
N LYS A 115 22.12 7.75 -4.54
CA LYS A 115 23.29 7.09 -3.90
C LYS A 115 23.68 5.79 -4.61
N LEU A 116 22.72 5.06 -5.19
CA LEU A 116 22.97 3.87 -6.01
C LEU A 116 23.46 4.22 -7.43
N ARG A 117 23.15 5.44 -7.93
CA ARG A 117 23.67 5.99 -9.19
C ARG A 117 25.19 6.02 -9.33
N ARG A 118 25.93 6.08 -8.21
CA ARG A 118 27.39 6.15 -8.24
C ARG A 118 28.08 4.80 -8.44
N TYR A 119 27.34 3.69 -8.40
CA TYR A 119 27.95 2.37 -8.27
C TYR A 119 27.97 1.47 -9.51
N ASN A 120 27.25 1.73 -10.61
CA ASN A 120 27.34 0.83 -11.77
C ASN A 120 26.93 1.43 -13.13
N LYS A 121 27.64 0.99 -14.19
CA LYS A 121 27.38 1.26 -15.62
C LYS A 121 26.09 0.59 -16.17
N GLY A 122 25.37 -0.21 -15.38
CA GLY A 122 24.11 -0.91 -15.74
C GLY A 122 22.82 -0.20 -15.28
N HIS A 123 22.81 1.13 -15.26
CA HIS A 123 21.79 1.94 -14.59
C HIS A 123 20.38 1.83 -15.20
N PHE A 124 20.26 1.76 -16.53
CA PHE A 124 18.96 1.58 -17.19
C PHE A 124 18.34 0.23 -16.83
N GLU A 125 19.15 -0.83 -16.80
CA GLU A 125 18.70 -2.18 -16.50
C GLU A 125 18.15 -2.31 -15.08
N PHE A 126 18.77 -1.65 -14.09
CA PHE A 126 18.30 -1.65 -12.70
C PHE A 126 16.97 -0.88 -12.51
N ILE A 127 16.82 0.25 -13.18
CA ILE A 127 15.58 1.04 -13.15
C ILE A 127 14.45 0.27 -13.83
N SER A 128 14.71 -0.24 -15.03
CA SER A 128 13.75 -1.08 -15.76
C SER A 128 13.38 -2.34 -14.96
N TYR A 129 14.33 -2.96 -14.25
CA TYR A 129 14.07 -4.08 -13.36
C TYR A 129 13.12 -3.72 -12.21
N LEU A 130 13.37 -2.59 -11.52
CA LEU A 130 12.51 -2.13 -10.42
C LEU A 130 11.12 -1.74 -10.91
N SER A 131 11.03 -1.01 -12.02
CA SER A 131 9.73 -0.65 -12.63
C SER A 131 8.96 -1.89 -13.07
N ASN A 132 9.62 -2.88 -13.67
CA ASN A 132 8.99 -4.16 -14.01
C ASN A 132 8.53 -4.93 -12.78
N LYS A 133 9.35 -4.99 -11.72
CA LYS A 133 8.96 -5.64 -10.46
C LYS A 133 7.77 -4.94 -9.81
N LEU A 134 7.72 -3.61 -9.89
CA LEU A 134 6.63 -2.81 -9.37
C LEU A 134 5.34 -3.01 -10.15
N ARG A 135 5.43 -3.06 -11.47
CA ARG A 135 4.32 -3.45 -12.34
C ARG A 135 3.79 -4.83 -11.99
N LEU A 136 4.67 -5.83 -11.91
CA LEU A 136 4.28 -7.21 -11.59
C LEU A 136 3.58 -7.28 -10.22
N ASN A 137 4.05 -6.52 -9.23
CA ASN A 137 3.37 -6.46 -7.93
C ASN A 137 2.01 -5.77 -8.00
N ILE A 138 1.85 -4.70 -8.79
CA ILE A 138 0.55 -4.05 -8.97
C ILE A 138 -0.44 -5.04 -9.61
N ASP A 139 -0.02 -5.68 -10.71
CA ASP A 139 -0.87 -6.58 -11.48
C ASP A 139 -1.20 -7.88 -10.71
N ALA A 140 -0.21 -8.48 -10.04
CA ALA A 140 -0.35 -9.80 -9.41
C ALA A 140 -0.73 -9.76 -7.92
N ALA A 141 -0.45 -8.67 -7.21
CA ALA A 141 -0.72 -8.56 -5.78
C ALA A 141 -1.75 -7.47 -5.46
N PHE A 142 -1.62 -6.25 -6.00
CA PHE A 142 -2.44 -5.12 -5.55
C PHE A 142 -3.85 -5.12 -6.15
N ILE A 143 -3.98 -5.34 -7.45
CA ILE A 143 -5.28 -5.38 -8.12
C ILE A 143 -6.14 -6.55 -7.58
N PRO A 144 -5.64 -7.78 -7.46
CA PRO A 144 -6.44 -8.91 -6.96
C PRO A 144 -6.94 -8.72 -5.52
N VAL A 145 -6.14 -8.09 -4.66
CA VAL A 145 -6.55 -7.80 -3.27
C VAL A 145 -7.33 -6.49 -3.15
N LYS A 146 -7.56 -5.79 -4.27
CA LYS A 146 -8.18 -4.45 -4.32
C LYS A 146 -7.52 -3.48 -3.35
N GLU A 147 -6.19 -3.44 -3.40
CA GLU A 147 -5.31 -2.67 -2.52
C GLU A 147 -5.67 -1.18 -2.57
N VAL A 148 -5.60 -0.56 -1.40
CA VAL A 148 -5.82 0.86 -1.19
C VAL A 148 -4.81 1.35 -0.19
N HIS A 149 -4.01 2.33 -0.60
CA HIS A 149 -3.13 3.03 0.31
C HIS A 149 -3.91 4.18 0.93
N VAL A 150 -4.08 4.17 2.25
CA VAL A 150 -4.73 5.24 3.00
C VAL A 150 -3.64 6.10 3.64
N GLN A 151 -3.78 7.43 3.60
CA GLN A 151 -2.87 8.33 4.31
C GLN A 151 -3.16 8.27 5.81
N GLY A 152 -2.19 7.82 6.58
CA GLY A 152 -2.20 7.83 8.04
C GLY A 152 -1.69 9.15 8.63
N PRO A 153 -1.66 9.27 9.98
CA PRO A 153 -2.14 8.26 10.93
C PRO A 153 -3.67 8.12 10.93
N ILE A 154 -4.16 6.89 11.11
CA ILE A 154 -5.58 6.57 11.27
C ILE A 154 -5.87 6.35 12.76
N PRO A 155 -6.69 7.20 13.40
CA PRO A 155 -6.97 7.09 14.83
C PRO A 155 -7.83 5.86 15.16
N ALA A 156 -7.65 5.33 16.37
CA ALA A 156 -8.38 4.17 16.88
C ALA A 156 -9.91 4.33 16.80
N SER A 157 -10.45 5.55 16.96
CA SER A 157 -11.89 5.83 16.86
C SER A 157 -12.51 5.48 15.50
N ARG A 158 -11.69 5.27 14.47
CA ARG A 158 -12.13 4.87 13.12
C ARG A 158 -11.98 3.38 12.85
N ILE A 159 -11.47 2.60 13.80
CA ILE A 159 -11.04 1.22 13.59
C ILE A 159 -11.87 0.28 14.44
N ASN A 160 -12.31 -0.84 13.86
CA ASN A 160 -12.97 -1.93 14.57
C ASN A 160 -12.31 -3.26 14.18
N CYS A 161 -12.04 -4.15 15.14
CA CYS A 161 -11.63 -5.51 14.82
C CYS A 161 -12.90 -6.28 14.46
N ILE A 162 -12.90 -6.93 13.29
CA ILE A 162 -14.10 -7.62 12.78
C ILE A 162 -13.93 -9.14 12.68
N MET A 163 -12.72 -9.65 12.93
CA MET A 163 -12.48 -11.09 13.07
C MET A 163 -11.53 -11.31 14.23
N ASN A 164 -12.08 -11.78 15.34
CA ASN A 164 -11.30 -12.41 16.41
C ASN A 164 -11.25 -13.94 16.26
N GLU A 165 -11.99 -14.53 15.32
CA GLU A 165 -12.31 -15.95 15.41
C GLU A 165 -12.27 -16.63 14.04
N TRP A 166 -11.20 -17.39 13.82
CA TRP A 166 -11.23 -18.75 13.27
C TRP A 166 -10.28 -19.53 14.22
N GLY A 167 -10.70 -20.62 14.87
CA GLY A 167 -11.56 -21.68 14.35
C GLY A 167 -10.65 -22.69 13.67
#